data_AF-A0A1V0UBG5-F1
#
_entry.id   AF-A0A1V0UBG5-F1
#
_cell.length_a   1.000
_cell.length_b   1.000
_cell.length_c   1.000
_cell.angle_alpha   90.00
_cell.angle_beta   90.00
_cell.angle_gamma   90.00
#
_symmetry.space_group_name_H-M   'P 1'
#
loop_
_entity.id
_entity.type
_entity.pdbx_description
1 polymer ?
#
loop_
_entity_poly.entity_id
_entity_poly.type
_entity_poly.pdbx_seq_one_letter_code
_entity_poly.pdbx_strand_id
1 'polypeptide(L)'
;MALKRTNVYADDEDLALIKEAAARLGVSEAELIREGIHRIALAQRVWDEPIVTDDETFDLGGPVTRDDVRGAMDRALGPGESRGRGHAA
;
A
#
# COMPACT_ATOMS: atom_id res chain seq x y z
N MET A 1 -7.08 24.51 6.17
CA MET A 1 -8.00 24.36 7.31
C MET A 1 -7.19 24.30 8.60
N ALA A 2 -7.71 24.82 9.71
CA ALA A 2 -7.03 24.75 11.00
C ALA A 2 -7.13 23.33 11.60
N LEU A 3 -6.03 22.82 12.17
CA LEU A 3 -6.03 21.55 12.90
C LEU A 3 -6.89 21.69 14.17
N LYS A 4 -7.78 20.73 14.40
CA LYS A 4 -8.54 20.62 15.65
C LYS A 4 -7.81 19.70 16.61
N ARG A 5 -7.72 20.10 17.89
CA ARG A 5 -7.14 19.27 18.94
C ARG A 5 -8.12 18.16 19.31
N THR A 6 -7.62 16.93 19.40
CA THR A 6 -8.33 15.78 19.94
C THR A 6 -7.39 15.01 20.87
N ASN A 7 -7.92 14.36 21.89
CA ASN A 7 -7.16 13.44 22.76
C ASN A 7 -7.69 12.03 22.54
N VAL A 8 -6.79 11.05 22.43
CA VAL A 8 -7.10 9.63 22.27
C VAL A 8 -6.21 8.81 23.20
N TYR A 9 -6.70 7.66 23.62
CA TYR A 9 -5.90 6.64 24.28
C TYR A 9 -5.42 5.63 23.24
N ALA A 10 -4.18 5.17 23.38
CA ALA A 10 -3.56 4.15 22.54
C ALA A 10 -2.76 3.20 23.43
N ASP A 11 -2.47 2.01 22.92
CA ASP A 11 -1.63 1.05 23.62
C ASP A 11 -0.20 1.58 23.77
N ASP A 12 0.45 1.28 24.90
CA ASP A 12 1.82 1.72 25.17
C ASP A 12 2.81 1.12 24.15
N GLU A 13 2.58 -0.11 23.69
CA GLU A 13 3.41 -0.77 22.66
C GLU A 13 3.29 -0.05 21.32
N ASP A 14 2.07 0.31 20.91
CA ASP A 14 1.81 1.06 19.68
C ASP A 14 2.49 2.44 19.72
N LEU A 15 2.38 3.15 20.85
CA LEU A 15 3.02 4.45 21.02
C LEU A 15 4.55 4.35 20.95
N ALA A 16 5.14 3.30 21.50
CA ALA A 16 6.57 3.05 21.40
C ALA A 16 7.02 2.86 19.93
N LEU A 17 6.30 2.02 19.18
CA LEU A 17 6.56 1.78 17.76
C LEU A 17 6.43 3.05 16.91
N ILE A 18 5.39 3.85 17.15
CA ILE A 18 5.18 5.13 16.44
C ILE A 18 6.34 6.09 16.72
N LYS A 19 6.81 6.16 17.97
CA LYS A 19 7.90 7.03 18.37
C LYS A 19 9.23 6.64 17.71
N GLU A 20 9.53 5.34 17.65
CA GLU A 20 10.71 4.83 16.93
C GLU A 20 10.64 5.15 15.44
N ALA A 21 9.47 4.95 14.83
CA ALA A 21 9.24 5.28 13.42
C ALA A 21 9.41 6.78 13.16
N ALA A 22 8.87 7.64 14.02
CA ALA A 22 9.00 9.10 13.91
C ALA A 22 10.47 9.54 13.97
N ALA A 23 11.24 8.98 14.90
CA ALA A 23 12.68 9.23 15.02
C ALA A 23 13.45 8.79 13.76
N ARG A 24 13.16 7.59 13.25
CA ARG A 24 13.79 7.07 12.02
C ARG A 24 13.47 7.92 10.79
N LEU A 25 12.26 8.49 10.72
CA LEU A 25 11.79 9.30 9.60
C LEU A 25 12.11 10.80 9.74
N GLY A 26 12.61 11.24 10.90
CA GLY A 26 12.92 12.65 11.17
C GLY A 26 11.68 13.55 11.26
N VAL A 27 10.54 13.00 11.68
CA VAL A 27 9.27 13.73 11.82
C VAL A 27 8.76 13.67 13.26
N SER A 28 7.76 14.50 13.60
CA SER A 28 7.14 14.43 14.93
C SER A 28 6.21 13.21 15.05
N GLU A 29 6.10 12.63 16.24
CA GLU A 29 5.11 11.57 16.56
C GLU A 29 3.69 11.99 16.17
N ALA A 30 3.33 13.24 16.48
CA ALA A 30 2.02 13.80 16.14
C ALA A 30 1.74 13.85 14.63
N GLU A 31 2.78 13.90 13.79
CA GLU A 31 2.63 13.85 12.32
C GLU A 31 2.18 12.47 11.87
N LEU A 32 2.81 11.41 12.40
CA LEU A 32 2.41 10.03 12.10
C LEU A 32 1.01 9.73 12.63
N ILE A 33 0.65 10.23 13.83
CA ILE A 33 -0.71 10.07 14.37
C ILE A 33 -1.74 10.80 13.49
N ARG A 34 -1.44 12.02 13.05
CA ARG A 34 -2.32 12.75 12.11
C ARG A 34 -2.50 12.00 10.80
N GLU A 35 -1.42 11.48 10.24
CA GLU A 35 -1.47 10.69 9.01
C GLU A 35 -2.27 9.40 9.19
N GLY A 36 -2.10 8.70 10.32
CA GLY A 36 -2.89 7.52 10.66
C GLY A 36 -4.39 7.83 10.71
N ILE A 37 -4.78 8.90 11.41
CA ILE A 37 -6.17 9.37 11.46
C ILE A 37 -6.68 9.70 10.05
N HIS A 38 -5.87 10.38 9.23
CA HIS A 38 -6.24 10.75 7.87
C HIS A 38 -6.48 9.51 6.99
N ARG A 39 -5.60 8.52 7.04
CA ARG A 39 -5.73 7.27 6.28
C ARG A 39 -6.99 6.50 6.67
N ILE A 40 -7.28 6.39 7.96
CA ILE A 40 -8.49 5.73 8.45
C ILE A 40 -9.73 6.48 7.94
N ALA A 41 -9.73 7.81 8.00
CA ALA A 41 -10.83 8.61 7.50
C ALA A 41 -11.06 8.42 6.00
N LEU A 42 -9.99 8.35 5.19
CA LEU A 42 -10.09 8.06 3.76
C LEU A 42 -10.56 6.64 3.48
N ALA A 43 -10.08 5.65 4.23
CA ALA A 43 -10.45 4.25 4.06
C ALA A 43 -11.91 3.97 4.42
N GLN A 44 -12.47 4.72 5.37
CA GLN A 44 -13.86 4.61 5.79
C GLN A 44 -14.78 5.61 5.09
N ARG A 45 -14.25 6.41 4.15
CA ARG A 45 -15.05 7.36 3.40
C ARG A 45 -15.99 6.60 2.46
N VAL A 46 -17.26 6.58 2.81
CA VAL A 46 -18.34 6.15 1.93
C VAL A 46 -18.88 7.38 1.20
N TRP A 47 -19.22 7.20 -0.07
CA TRP A 47 -19.94 8.20 -0.86
C TRP A 47 -21.40 7.81 -0.94
N ASP A 48 -22.30 8.79 -0.76
CA ASP A 48 -23.74 8.56 -0.84
C ASP A 48 -24.15 8.13 -2.26
N GLU A 49 -23.49 8.69 -3.28
CA GLU A 49 -23.58 8.24 -4.67
C GLU A 49 -22.25 7.66 -5.19
N PRO A 50 -22.29 6.68 -6.11
CA PRO A 50 -21.08 6.18 -6.78
C PRO A 50 -20.27 7.32 -7.43
N ILE A 51 -18.95 7.29 -7.30
CA ILE A 51 -18.04 8.32 -7.88
C ILE A 51 -18.10 8.29 -9.42
N VAL A 52 -18.39 7.13 -10.00
CA VAL A 52 -18.52 6.88 -11.43
C VAL A 52 -19.71 5.95 -11.66
N THR A 53 -20.40 6.13 -12.78
CA THR A 53 -21.42 5.19 -13.23
C THR A 53 -20.77 3.96 -13.88
N ASP A 54 -21.51 2.85 -14.01
CA ASP A 54 -20.98 1.62 -14.60
C ASP A 54 -20.43 1.85 -16.03
N ASP A 55 -21.04 2.74 -16.81
CA ASP A 55 -20.59 3.13 -18.15
C ASP A 55 -19.33 4.04 -18.16
N GLU A 56 -18.98 4.62 -17.02
CA GLU A 56 -17.74 5.38 -16.79
C GLU A 56 -16.61 4.50 -16.21
N THR A 57 -16.91 3.24 -15.84
CA THR A 57 -15.91 2.30 -15.33
C THR A 57 -15.10 1.63 -16.42
N PHE A 58 -13.90 1.16 -16.06
CA PHE A 58 -13.09 0.30 -16.91
C PHE A 58 -13.16 -1.14 -16.43
N ASP A 59 -13.49 -2.06 -17.33
CA ASP A 59 -13.32 -3.49 -17.09
C ASP A 59 -11.82 -3.79 -17.02
N LEU A 60 -11.33 -4.07 -15.80
CA LEU A 60 -9.94 -4.47 -15.55
C LEU A 60 -9.68 -5.95 -15.91
N GLY A 61 -10.68 -6.65 -16.43
CA GLY A 61 -10.70 -8.08 -16.60
C GLY A 61 -11.07 -8.82 -15.32
N GLY A 62 -11.10 -10.15 -15.40
CA GLY A 62 -11.34 -11.01 -14.25
C GLY A 62 -10.20 -10.99 -13.21
N PRO A 63 -10.34 -11.78 -12.13
CA PRO A 63 -9.32 -11.91 -11.11
C PRO A 63 -7.94 -12.29 -11.69
N VAL A 64 -6.89 -11.64 -11.20
CA VAL A 64 -5.51 -11.98 -11.56
C VAL A 64 -5.19 -13.40 -11.11
N THR A 65 -4.81 -14.26 -12.06
CA THR A 65 -4.44 -15.65 -11.79
C THR A 65 -2.93 -15.79 -11.58
N ARG A 66 -2.51 -16.98 -11.09
CA ARG A 66 -1.09 -17.31 -10.96
C ARG A 66 -0.35 -17.26 -12.30
N ASP A 67 -1.01 -17.64 -13.38
CA ASP A 67 -0.41 -17.69 -14.72
C ASP A 67 -0.23 -16.30 -15.30
N ASP A 68 -1.15 -15.36 -15.00
CA ASP A 68 -1.00 -13.94 -15.35
C ASP A 68 0.24 -13.33 -14.71
N VAL A 69 0.46 -13.62 -13.42
CA VAL A 69 1.66 -13.16 -12.69
C VAL A 69 2.91 -13.76 -13.30
N ARG A 70 2.93 -15.08 -13.57
CA ARG A 70 4.08 -15.76 -14.17
C ARG A 70 4.42 -15.17 -15.54
N GLY A 71 3.43 -15.04 -16.42
CA GLY A 71 3.63 -14.47 -17.75
C GLY A 71 4.04 -13.00 -17.73
N ALA A 72 3.61 -12.23 -16.73
CA ALA A 72 4.10 -10.86 -16.53
C ALA A 72 5.58 -10.83 -16.12
N MET A 73 5.99 -11.69 -15.20
CA MET A 73 7.39 -11.81 -14.76
C MET A 73 8.32 -12.29 -15.89
N ASP A 74 7.89 -13.30 -16.66
CA ASP A 74 8.68 -13.83 -17.78
C ASP A 74 8.88 -12.78 -18.88
N ARG A 75 7.86 -11.93 -19.14
CA ARG A 75 7.98 -10.78 -20.05
C ARG A 75 8.90 -9.69 -19.48
N ALA A 76 8.80 -9.40 -18.19
CA ALA A 76 9.59 -8.36 -17.53
C ALA A 76 11.08 -8.69 -17.48
N LEU A 77 11.44 -9.97 -17.33
CA LEU A 77 12.82 -10.44 -17.25
C LEU A 77 13.47 -10.73 -18.61
N GLY A 78 12.69 -10.73 -19.70
CA GLY A 78 13.14 -11.17 -21.03
C GLY A 78 13.48 -12.67 -21.06
N PRO A 79 13.79 -13.25 -22.24
CA PRO A 79 14.28 -14.63 -22.32
C PRO A 79 15.62 -14.70 -21.60
N GLY A 80 15.59 -15.18 -20.36
CA GLY A 80 16.78 -15.42 -19.56
C GLY A 80 17.76 -16.27 -20.35
N GLU A 81 18.93 -15.72 -20.61
CA GLU A 81 20.06 -16.41 -21.23
C GLU A 81 20.21 -17.78 -20.58
N SER A 82 20.11 -18.82 -21.40
CA SER A 82 20.21 -20.21 -20.96
C SER A 82 21.55 -20.37 -20.23
N ARG A 83 21.52 -20.37 -18.89
CA ARG A 83 22.71 -20.68 -18.09
C ARG A 83 23.06 -22.12 -18.41
N GLY A 84 24.02 -22.26 -19.32
CA GLY A 84 24.55 -23.53 -19.78
C GLY A 84 24.84 -24.41 -18.56
N ARG A 85 24.18 -25.56 -18.52
CA ARG A 85 24.64 -26.68 -17.70
C ARG A 85 26.05 -27.01 -18.19
N GLY A 86 27.04 -26.59 -17.43
CA GLY A 86 28.41 -27.07 -17.58
C GLY A 86 28.40 -28.58 -17.50
N HIS A 87 28.68 -29.22 -18.63
CA HIS A 87 29.09 -30.61 -18.70
C HIS A 87 30.51 -30.66 -18.13
N ALA A 88 30.64 -31.10 -16.89
CA ALA A 88 31.94 -31.49 -16.33
C ALA A 88 32.26 -32.88 -16.87
N ALA A 89 33.36 -32.95 -17.63
CA ALA A 89 34.02 -34.17 -18.05
C ALA A 89 34.82 -34.78 -16.91
#